data_AF-A0A4Q2YY33-F1
#
_entry.id   AF-A0A4Q2YY33-F1
#
_cell.length_a   1.000
_cell.length_b   1.000
_cell.length_c   1.000
_cell.angle_alpha   90.00
_cell.angle_beta   90.00
_cell.angle_gamma   90.00
#
_symmetry.space_group_name_H-M   'P 1'
#
loop_
_entity.id
_entity.type
_entity.pdbx_description
1 polymer ?
#
loop_
_entity_poly.entity_id
_entity_poly.type
_entity_poly.pdbx_seq_one_letter_code
_entity_poly.pdbx_strand_id
1 'polypeptide(L)'
;MTPGTIQLDSAILGSFGAESLLIGGRRTATAEGSSVTVTSGSVTVDNAGGTLQAQDLVIVSKGGITLEEGASLSSTGKLAESDALLVSGNGTLVRVSADRNAVVLRSGISTATSPLLTIGAGSEIKGGGIILDSSAGVSLSPDARITADSYQFSAGNIAVILKNPGSVTAGSGLVVSNSLLENLQKASSLKLLSYGSIDVYGTGTFGSTTGLASLGLSAGQIRGFNTSGGTARISAGTLRLENLASAASSVSTGAASGNIEFLANRVELGENQIAVNGYSSVLLDASNGIIGEGTGGLSIQGDLITRSPVVAGAAGANRTITATGSIALQASGRAGTAVVKSGLGSSLAVTGATVNVNTPVVLPSGSIRFSATSGDL
;
A
#
# COMPACT_ATOMS: atom_id res chain seq x y z
N MET A 1 -4.28 3.39 39.34
CA MET A 1 -3.12 2.92 38.56
C MET A 1 -3.21 1.42 38.43
N THR A 2 -3.21 0.91 37.20
CA THR A 2 -3.16 -0.54 36.94
C THR A 2 -1.73 -1.01 37.16
N PRO A 3 -1.49 -2.09 37.92
CA PRO A 3 -0.14 -2.62 38.10
C PRO A 3 0.53 -2.89 36.74
N GLY A 4 1.80 -2.47 36.57
CA GLY A 4 2.55 -2.66 35.34
C GLY A 4 2.32 -1.61 34.24
N THR A 5 1.53 -0.56 34.48
CA THR A 5 1.35 0.56 33.53
C THR A 5 2.20 1.77 33.93
N ILE A 6 2.83 2.41 32.94
CA ILE A 6 3.46 3.73 33.11
C ILE A 6 2.50 4.76 32.53
N GLN A 7 2.05 5.70 33.35
CA GLN A 7 1.25 6.82 32.89
C GLN A 7 2.18 7.97 32.50
N LEU A 8 2.04 8.44 31.27
CA LEU A 8 2.78 9.59 30.75
C LEU A 8 1.77 10.72 30.51
N ASP A 9 2.06 11.89 31.05
CA ASP A 9 1.24 13.08 30.82
C ASP A 9 1.59 13.70 29.45
N SER A 10 0.60 13.85 28.58
CA SER A 10 0.83 14.36 27.23
C SER A 10 1.27 15.83 27.20
N ALA A 11 0.83 16.65 28.18
CA ALA A 11 1.25 18.04 28.28
C ALA A 11 2.71 18.14 28.71
N ILE A 12 3.15 17.30 29.66
CA ILE A 12 4.55 17.21 30.05
C ILE A 12 5.41 16.74 28.87
N LEU A 13 5.01 15.66 28.19
CA LEU A 13 5.76 15.15 27.03
C LEU A 13 5.88 16.19 25.91
N GLY A 14 4.78 16.88 25.59
CA GLY A 14 4.79 17.95 24.59
C GLY A 14 5.64 19.16 25.00
N SER A 15 5.80 19.41 26.31
CA SER A 15 6.61 20.53 26.83
C SER A 15 8.11 20.32 26.67
N PHE A 16 8.58 19.09 26.44
CA PHE A 16 10.01 18.81 26.25
C PHE A 16 10.58 19.43 24.97
N GLY A 17 9.73 19.83 24.01
CA GLY A 17 10.19 20.44 22.76
C GLY A 17 11.04 19.51 21.90
N ALA A 18 10.95 18.19 22.12
CA ALA A 18 11.65 17.19 21.31
C ALA A 18 11.15 17.26 19.87
N GLU A 19 12.09 17.31 18.91
CA GLU A 19 11.75 17.22 17.49
C GLU A 19 11.02 15.91 17.18
N SER A 20 11.55 14.79 17.69
CA SER A 20 10.93 13.49 17.56
C SER A 20 10.69 12.83 18.91
N LEU A 21 9.48 12.30 19.09
CA LEU A 21 9.05 11.62 20.31
C LEU A 21 8.72 10.17 19.97
N LEU A 22 9.45 9.22 20.59
CA LEU A 22 9.16 7.80 20.49
C LEU A 22 8.65 7.25 21.82
N ILE A 23 7.47 6.60 21.80
CA ILE A 23 6.85 5.94 22.94
C ILE A 23 6.76 4.43 22.68
N GLY A 24 7.14 3.63 23.67
CA GLY A 24 7.00 2.16 23.63
C GLY A 24 8.23 1.37 23.14
N GLY A 25 9.35 2.04 22.88
CA GLY A 25 10.58 1.39 22.44
C GLY A 25 11.82 2.26 22.58
N ARG A 26 12.89 1.88 21.87
CA ARG A 26 14.14 2.63 21.80
C ARG A 26 14.61 2.71 20.34
N ARG A 27 15.13 3.88 19.94
CA ARG A 27 15.79 4.06 18.64
C ARG A 27 17.30 3.87 18.76
N THR A 28 17.89 3.30 17.72
CA THR A 28 19.33 3.23 17.50
C THR A 28 19.62 3.60 16.05
N ALA A 29 20.48 4.60 15.83
CA ALA A 29 20.87 5.02 14.49
C ALA A 29 21.67 3.90 13.79
N THR A 30 21.44 3.76 12.49
CA THR A 30 22.13 2.82 11.58
C THR A 30 22.43 3.54 10.26
N ALA A 31 23.14 2.90 9.33
CA ALA A 31 23.45 3.51 8.04
C ALA A 31 22.20 3.63 7.14
N GLU A 32 21.21 2.76 7.36
CA GLU A 32 19.98 2.64 6.57
C GLU A 32 18.80 3.42 7.17
N GLY A 33 18.97 4.01 8.35
CA GLY A 33 17.92 4.72 9.10
C GLY A 33 18.01 4.49 10.61
N SER A 34 16.89 4.66 11.31
CA SER A 34 16.78 4.45 12.75
C SER A 34 16.10 3.11 13.06
N SER A 35 16.84 2.16 13.62
CA SER A 35 16.28 0.90 14.12
C SER A 35 15.46 1.13 15.38
N VAL A 36 14.23 0.64 15.41
CA VAL A 36 13.32 0.73 16.56
C VAL A 36 13.18 -0.63 17.23
N THR A 37 13.76 -0.76 18.43
CA THR A 37 13.52 -1.90 19.30
C THR A 37 12.25 -1.64 20.12
N VAL A 38 11.18 -2.36 19.82
CA VAL A 38 9.88 -2.25 20.52
C VAL A 38 9.92 -3.03 21.82
N THR A 39 9.53 -2.41 22.93
CA THR A 39 9.59 -3.00 24.28
C THR A 39 8.24 -3.04 24.99
N SER A 40 7.30 -2.15 24.64
CA SER A 40 5.95 -2.12 25.21
C SER A 40 5.11 -3.32 24.76
N GLY A 41 4.26 -3.81 25.67
CA GLY A 41 3.25 -4.83 25.37
C GLY A 41 1.95 -4.24 24.83
N SER A 42 1.56 -3.06 25.29
CA SER A 42 0.44 -2.28 24.77
C SER A 42 0.68 -0.79 25.03
N VAL A 43 0.01 0.07 24.27
CA VAL A 43 -0.06 1.51 24.55
C VAL A 43 -1.50 1.97 24.40
N THR A 44 -2.01 2.68 25.41
CA THR A 44 -3.30 3.38 25.33
C THR A 44 -3.04 4.87 25.35
N VAL A 45 -3.63 5.59 24.38
CA VAL A 45 -3.65 7.05 24.31
C VAL A 45 -5.04 7.49 24.76
N ASP A 46 -5.12 7.97 26.00
CA ASP A 46 -6.33 8.48 26.63
C ASP A 46 -6.07 9.94 27.04
N ASN A 47 -6.18 10.83 26.06
CA ASN A 47 -5.89 12.26 26.23
C ASN A 47 -7.03 13.14 25.70
N ALA A 48 -8.28 12.69 25.83
CA ALA A 48 -9.44 13.47 25.45
C ALA A 48 -9.40 14.87 26.10
N GLY A 49 -9.63 15.91 25.30
CA GLY A 49 -9.50 17.31 25.71
C GLY A 49 -8.06 17.85 25.74
N GLY A 50 -7.05 17.00 25.56
CA GLY A 50 -5.64 17.37 25.36
C GLY A 50 -5.17 17.05 23.94
N THR A 51 -3.86 17.18 23.69
CA THR A 51 -3.22 16.73 22.43
C THR A 51 -1.80 16.29 22.73
N LEU A 52 -1.40 15.13 22.21
CA LEU A 52 -0.02 14.66 22.23
C LEU A 52 0.65 15.11 20.93
N GLN A 53 1.74 15.86 21.06
CA GLN A 53 2.37 16.54 19.92
C GLN A 53 3.90 16.48 19.94
N ALA A 54 4.48 16.36 18.74
CA ALA A 54 5.91 16.48 18.42
C ALA A 54 6.05 16.82 16.93
N GLN A 55 7.24 17.11 16.39
CA GLN A 55 7.37 17.24 14.93
C GLN A 55 7.30 15.87 14.25
N ASP A 56 7.81 14.83 14.90
CA ASP A 56 7.67 13.44 14.49
C ASP A 56 7.31 12.56 15.69
N LEU A 57 6.01 12.27 15.84
CA LEU A 57 5.48 11.44 16.92
C LEU A 57 5.39 9.99 16.47
N VAL A 58 5.96 9.08 17.27
CA VAL A 58 5.96 7.63 17.01
C VAL A 58 5.55 6.88 18.25
N ILE A 59 4.52 6.04 18.11
CA ILE A 59 4.04 5.14 19.15
C ILE A 59 4.19 3.72 18.63
N VAL A 60 4.83 2.84 19.39
CA VAL A 60 5.03 1.43 19.02
C VAL A 60 4.60 0.49 20.13
N SER A 61 4.21 -0.73 19.76
CA SER A 61 3.87 -1.81 20.69
C SER A 61 4.04 -3.18 20.06
N LYS A 62 4.44 -4.18 20.85
CA LYS A 62 4.42 -5.59 20.44
C LYS A 62 2.99 -6.14 20.37
N GLY A 63 2.13 -5.64 21.24
CA GLY A 63 0.70 -5.90 21.24
C GLY A 63 -0.05 -4.71 20.63
N GLY A 64 -1.21 -4.37 21.19
CA GLY A 64 -2.08 -3.34 20.63
C GLY A 64 -1.66 -1.90 20.93
N ILE A 65 -2.13 -0.99 20.08
CA ILE A 65 -2.22 0.45 20.37
C ILE A 65 -3.71 0.80 20.33
N THR A 66 -4.20 1.48 21.37
CA THR A 66 -5.57 2.01 21.41
C THR A 66 -5.51 3.52 21.54
N LEU A 67 -6.11 4.25 20.60
CA LEU A 67 -6.51 5.63 20.79
C LEU A 67 -7.95 5.61 21.29
N GLU A 68 -8.18 6.05 22.53
CA GLU A 68 -9.51 6.10 23.12
C GLU A 68 -10.39 7.16 22.43
N GLU A 69 -11.68 7.14 22.75
CA GLU A 69 -12.64 8.12 22.23
C GLU A 69 -12.14 9.56 22.47
N GLY A 70 -12.14 10.37 21.41
CA GLY A 70 -11.69 11.76 21.48
C GLY A 70 -10.17 11.96 21.69
N ALA A 71 -9.35 10.91 21.68
CA ALA A 71 -7.90 11.03 21.76
C ALA A 71 -7.33 11.86 20.59
N SER A 72 -6.29 12.65 20.84
CA SER A 72 -5.72 13.57 19.85
C SER A 72 -4.21 13.44 19.72
N LEU A 73 -3.75 13.20 18.49
CA LEU A 73 -2.35 13.15 18.07
C LEU A 73 -2.10 14.20 16.98
N SER A 74 -1.04 14.99 17.11
CA SER A 74 -0.72 16.03 16.13
C SER A 74 0.78 16.17 15.88
N SER A 75 1.20 16.23 14.62
CA SER A 75 2.54 16.71 14.30
C SER A 75 2.55 18.24 14.21
N THR A 76 3.55 18.89 14.81
CA THR A 76 3.71 20.36 14.78
C THR A 76 5.00 20.78 14.09
N GLY A 77 5.10 22.06 13.71
CA GLY A 77 6.33 22.60 13.12
C GLY A 77 6.56 22.20 11.66
N LYS A 78 7.83 22.21 11.23
CA LYS A 78 8.27 21.81 9.89
C LYS A 78 9.44 20.85 10.06
N LEU A 79 9.33 19.68 9.45
CA LEU A 79 10.41 18.70 9.38
C LEU A 79 10.75 18.49 7.91
N ALA A 80 12.01 18.78 7.54
CA ALA A 80 12.43 18.71 6.14
C ALA A 80 12.61 17.25 5.69
N GLU A 81 13.19 16.43 6.56
CA GLU A 81 13.39 15.00 6.35
C GLU A 81 13.36 14.31 7.71
N SER A 82 12.59 13.25 7.80
CA SER A 82 12.52 12.39 8.97
C SER A 82 13.28 11.09 8.74
N ASP A 83 13.89 10.55 9.79
CA ASP A 83 14.56 9.25 9.70
C ASP A 83 13.58 8.17 9.19
N ALA A 84 14.08 7.32 8.29
CA ALA A 84 13.44 6.05 7.98
C ALA A 84 13.48 5.16 9.23
N LEU A 85 12.33 4.65 9.67
CA LEU A 85 12.25 3.77 10.83
C LEU A 85 12.27 2.31 10.39
N LEU A 86 13.21 1.55 10.94
CA LEU A 86 13.37 0.12 10.68
C LEU A 86 12.81 -0.65 11.87
N VAL A 87 11.73 -1.40 11.66
CA VAL A 87 11.05 -2.18 12.69
C VAL A 87 11.07 -3.66 12.31
N SER A 88 11.22 -4.55 13.28
CA SER A 88 11.23 -6.00 13.05
C SER A 88 10.16 -6.70 13.89
N GLY A 89 9.54 -7.71 13.30
CA GLY A 89 8.55 -8.55 13.98
C GLY A 89 7.15 -7.95 14.01
N ASN A 90 6.20 -8.80 14.43
CA ASN A 90 4.80 -8.42 14.60
C ASN A 90 4.65 -7.32 15.66
N GLY A 91 3.73 -6.40 15.43
CA GLY A 91 3.58 -5.21 16.27
C GLY A 91 2.54 -4.26 15.71
N THR A 92 2.25 -3.22 16.49
CA THR A 92 1.53 -2.03 16.04
C THR A 92 2.44 -0.81 16.09
N LEU A 93 2.18 0.14 15.20
CA LEU A 93 2.86 1.41 15.11
C LEU A 93 1.89 2.49 14.64
N VAL A 94 1.96 3.65 15.28
CA VAL A 94 1.37 4.90 14.82
C VAL A 94 2.50 5.91 14.67
N ARG A 95 2.66 6.50 13.48
CA ARG A 95 3.55 7.64 13.25
C ARG A 95 2.76 8.81 12.69
N VAL A 96 2.94 9.97 13.30
CA VAL A 96 2.35 11.25 12.89
C VAL A 96 3.50 12.24 12.73
N SER A 97 3.81 12.59 11.48
CA SER A 97 5.02 13.34 11.16
C SER A 97 4.70 14.63 10.42
N ALA A 98 5.46 15.69 10.69
CA ALA A 98 5.44 16.92 9.90
C ALA A 98 6.09 16.70 8.52
N ASP A 99 6.92 15.66 8.37
CA ASP A 99 7.44 15.20 7.09
C ASP A 99 6.41 14.27 6.41
N ARG A 100 5.82 14.75 5.32
CA ARG A 100 4.90 13.96 4.48
C ARG A 100 5.54 12.76 3.79
N ASN A 101 6.87 12.68 3.75
CA ASN A 101 7.59 11.57 3.14
C ASN A 101 8.17 10.61 4.20
N ALA A 102 7.76 10.74 5.46
CA ALA A 102 8.19 9.86 6.53
C ALA A 102 8.03 8.37 6.17
N VAL A 103 9.05 7.58 6.47
CA VAL A 103 9.12 6.16 6.06
C VAL A 103 9.15 5.23 7.27
N VAL A 104 8.37 4.16 7.22
CA VAL A 104 8.47 3.00 8.12
C VAL A 104 8.64 1.74 7.27
N LEU A 105 9.70 0.99 7.55
CA LEU A 105 9.99 -0.30 6.95
C LEU A 105 9.87 -1.36 8.03
N ARG A 106 8.96 -2.32 7.84
CA ARG A 106 8.79 -3.44 8.75
C ARG A 106 9.19 -4.74 8.09
N SER A 107 9.98 -5.55 8.79
CA SER A 107 10.46 -6.86 8.34
C SER A 107 10.18 -7.96 9.36
N GLY A 108 10.38 -9.23 8.97
CA GLY A 108 10.25 -10.37 9.88
C GLY A 108 8.82 -10.62 10.36
N ILE A 109 7.83 -10.39 9.49
CA ILE A 109 6.41 -10.54 9.83
C ILE A 109 5.95 -11.98 9.61
N SER A 110 5.16 -12.48 10.54
CA SER A 110 4.45 -13.75 10.41
C SER A 110 2.95 -13.48 10.32
N THR A 111 2.19 -14.45 9.81
CA THR A 111 0.73 -14.40 9.89
C THR A 111 0.31 -14.34 11.36
N ALA A 112 -0.50 -13.35 11.73
CA ALA A 112 -0.97 -13.15 13.09
C ALA A 112 -2.39 -12.56 13.08
N THR A 113 -3.19 -12.88 14.10
CA THR A 113 -4.54 -12.32 14.34
C THR A 113 -4.54 -11.21 15.39
N SER A 114 -3.39 -11.00 16.01
CA SER A 114 -3.04 -9.93 16.95
C SER A 114 -1.60 -9.53 16.58
N PRO A 115 -1.17 -8.27 16.73
CA PRO A 115 -1.81 -7.17 17.46
C PRO A 115 -2.86 -6.36 16.69
N LEU A 116 -3.69 -5.63 17.43
CA LEU A 116 -4.72 -4.74 16.88
C LEU A 116 -4.39 -3.27 17.16
N LEU A 117 -4.51 -2.45 16.13
CA LEU A 117 -4.54 -1.00 16.26
C LEU A 117 -6.01 -0.56 16.31
N THR A 118 -6.42 0.09 17.38
CA THR A 118 -7.79 0.60 17.54
C THR A 118 -7.76 2.12 17.59
N ILE A 119 -8.53 2.76 16.71
CA ILE A 119 -8.73 4.21 16.67
C ILE A 119 -10.21 4.49 17.00
N GLY A 120 -10.43 5.05 18.19
CA GLY A 120 -11.75 5.34 18.74
C GLY A 120 -12.54 6.39 17.96
N ALA A 121 -13.83 6.52 18.31
CA ALA A 121 -14.69 7.55 17.74
C ALA A 121 -14.21 8.94 18.14
N GLY A 122 -14.35 9.92 17.23
CA GLY A 122 -13.97 11.30 17.48
C GLY A 122 -12.47 11.55 17.69
N SER A 123 -11.62 10.52 17.69
CA SER A 123 -10.18 10.68 17.78
C SER A 123 -9.66 11.49 16.60
N GLU A 124 -8.66 12.33 16.85
CA GLU A 124 -8.06 13.22 15.86
C GLU A 124 -6.59 12.89 15.64
N ILE A 125 -6.21 12.67 14.39
CA ILE A 125 -4.81 12.43 14.00
C ILE A 125 -4.48 13.39 12.88
N LYS A 126 -3.55 14.32 13.13
CA LYS A 126 -3.20 15.37 12.17
C LYS A 126 -1.71 15.45 11.94
N GLY A 127 -1.27 15.45 10.68
CA GLY A 127 0.13 15.73 10.36
C GLY A 127 0.41 15.97 8.89
N GLY A 128 1.69 16.10 8.52
CA GLY A 128 2.11 16.10 7.12
C GLY A 128 1.98 14.71 6.50
N GLY A 129 2.43 13.68 7.23
CA GLY A 129 2.28 12.27 6.88
C GLY A 129 1.81 11.45 8.07
N ILE A 130 0.93 10.47 7.81
CA ILE A 130 0.41 9.55 8.83
C ILE A 130 0.66 8.10 8.39
N ILE A 131 1.25 7.32 9.30
CA ILE A 131 1.44 5.89 9.13
C ILE A 131 0.71 5.16 10.25
N LEU A 132 -0.28 4.35 9.88
CA LEU A 132 -0.93 3.41 10.78
C LEU A 132 -0.54 2.00 10.34
N ASP A 133 0.13 1.28 11.21
CA ASP A 133 0.69 -0.03 10.89
C ASP A 133 0.32 -1.04 11.97
N SER A 134 -0.23 -2.16 11.54
CA SER A 134 -0.52 -3.31 12.38
C SER A 134 -0.23 -4.57 11.59
N SER A 135 0.57 -5.48 12.13
CA SER A 135 0.83 -6.76 11.45
C SER A 135 -0.38 -7.68 11.38
N ALA A 136 -1.46 -7.41 12.15
CA ALA A 136 -2.71 -8.16 12.07
C ALA A 136 -3.90 -7.30 11.66
N GLY A 137 -4.37 -6.39 12.52
CA GLY A 137 -5.63 -5.69 12.31
C GLY A 137 -5.64 -4.22 12.66
N VAL A 138 -6.48 -3.45 11.96
CA VAL A 138 -6.76 -2.04 12.25
C VAL A 138 -8.27 -1.86 12.35
N SER A 139 -8.75 -1.54 13.56
CA SER A 139 -10.11 -1.10 13.80
C SER A 139 -10.14 0.41 13.81
N LEU A 140 -10.71 1.01 12.76
CA LEU A 140 -10.82 2.46 12.60
C LEU A 140 -12.29 2.86 12.70
N SER A 141 -12.63 3.65 13.72
CA SER A 141 -13.97 4.23 13.82
C SER A 141 -14.27 5.12 12.60
N PRO A 142 -15.48 5.02 12.00
CA PRO A 142 -15.92 5.95 10.95
C PRO A 142 -15.93 7.42 11.39
N ASP A 143 -16.02 7.69 12.69
CA ASP A 143 -16.04 9.05 13.26
C ASP A 143 -14.63 9.58 13.61
N ALA A 144 -13.59 8.77 13.41
CA ALA A 144 -12.21 9.23 13.57
C ALA A 144 -11.85 10.24 12.47
N ARG A 145 -11.17 11.32 12.85
CA ARG A 145 -10.72 12.38 11.95
C ARG A 145 -9.22 12.25 11.70
N ILE A 146 -8.86 11.73 10.53
CA ILE A 146 -7.46 11.57 10.12
C ILE A 146 -7.17 12.56 8.98
N THR A 147 -6.22 13.47 9.17
CA THR A 147 -5.89 14.53 8.22
C THR A 147 -4.38 14.65 7.99
N ALA A 148 -3.95 14.36 6.77
CA ALA A 148 -2.58 14.52 6.29
C ALA A 148 -2.50 14.67 4.76
N ASP A 149 -1.33 15.10 4.27
CA ASP A 149 -1.03 15.13 2.83
C ASP A 149 -0.72 13.72 2.28
N SER A 150 -0.16 12.86 3.13
CA SER A 150 0.19 11.48 2.81
C SER A 150 -0.28 10.50 3.87
N TYR A 151 -0.67 9.30 3.42
CA TYR A 151 -1.11 8.21 4.29
C TYR A 151 -0.41 6.92 3.91
N GLN A 152 0.01 6.15 4.91
CA GLN A 152 0.33 4.74 4.78
C GLN A 152 -0.50 3.95 5.78
N PHE A 153 -1.28 3.01 5.27
CA PHE A 153 -2.01 2.06 6.10
C PHE A 153 -1.51 0.65 5.85
N SER A 154 -1.13 -0.01 6.93
CA SER A 154 -0.60 -1.37 6.90
C SER A 154 -1.40 -2.28 7.82
N ALA A 155 -1.85 -3.41 7.28
CA ALA A 155 -2.67 -4.39 8.00
C ALA A 155 -2.39 -5.82 7.54
N GLY A 156 -2.76 -6.83 8.33
CA GLY A 156 -2.65 -8.24 7.95
C GLY A 156 -3.36 -8.54 6.63
N ASN A 157 -4.60 -8.07 6.49
CA ASN A 157 -5.34 -7.99 5.23
C ASN A 157 -5.97 -6.60 5.08
N ILE A 158 -6.23 -6.15 3.86
CA ILE A 158 -6.96 -4.90 3.59
C ILE A 158 -8.16 -5.22 2.71
N ALA A 159 -9.35 -4.78 3.09
CA ALA A 159 -10.56 -4.87 2.28
C ALA A 159 -10.96 -3.47 1.77
N VAL A 160 -10.91 -3.27 0.46
CA VAL A 160 -11.39 -2.07 -0.23
C VAL A 160 -12.83 -2.31 -0.67
N ILE A 161 -13.75 -1.52 -0.13
CA ILE A 161 -15.17 -1.67 -0.38
C ILE A 161 -15.62 -0.64 -1.40
N LEU A 162 -15.99 -1.08 -2.61
CA LEU A 162 -16.52 -0.22 -3.66
C LEU A 162 -18.06 -0.26 -3.67
N LYS A 163 -18.68 0.13 -4.79
CA LYS A 163 -20.13 0.12 -4.96
C LYS A 163 -20.65 -1.31 -5.10
N ASN A 164 -21.84 -1.56 -4.52
CA ASN A 164 -22.52 -2.85 -4.55
C ASN A 164 -21.61 -4.02 -4.10
N PRO A 165 -20.99 -3.94 -2.91
CA PRO A 165 -19.96 -4.89 -2.50
C PRO A 165 -20.50 -6.30 -2.16
N GLY A 166 -21.82 -6.50 -2.19
CA GLY A 166 -22.45 -7.74 -1.74
C GLY A 166 -22.13 -8.03 -0.27
N SER A 167 -22.07 -9.32 0.07
CA SER A 167 -21.61 -9.75 1.40
C SER A 167 -20.10 -9.59 1.51
N VAL A 168 -19.66 -8.77 2.47
CA VAL A 168 -18.23 -8.54 2.76
C VAL A 168 -17.80 -9.45 3.90
N THR A 169 -16.84 -10.35 3.63
CA THR A 169 -16.21 -11.19 4.66
C THR A 169 -14.79 -10.68 4.91
N ALA A 170 -14.67 -9.40 5.26
CA ALA A 170 -13.39 -8.84 5.66
C ALA A 170 -12.95 -9.53 6.96
N GLY A 171 -11.77 -10.15 6.96
CA GLY A 171 -11.16 -10.68 8.18
C GLY A 171 -10.82 -9.57 9.18
N SER A 172 -10.03 -9.87 10.20
CA SER A 172 -9.61 -8.92 11.25
C SER A 172 -8.67 -7.81 10.77
N GLY A 173 -8.54 -7.57 9.46
CA GLY A 173 -7.68 -6.56 8.84
C GLY A 173 -8.29 -5.16 8.84
N LEU A 174 -7.80 -4.30 7.93
CA LEU A 174 -8.34 -2.95 7.71
C LEU A 174 -9.48 -2.98 6.69
N VAL A 175 -10.62 -2.38 7.02
CA VAL A 175 -11.71 -2.13 6.06
C VAL A 175 -11.65 -0.67 5.61
N VAL A 176 -11.43 -0.45 4.32
CA VAL A 176 -11.47 0.87 3.68
C VAL A 176 -12.87 1.07 3.09
N SER A 177 -13.74 1.69 3.88
CA SER A 177 -15.13 2.01 3.52
C SER A 177 -15.23 3.17 2.53
N ASN A 178 -16.40 3.37 1.91
CA ASN A 178 -16.63 4.49 0.99
C ASN A 178 -16.32 5.86 1.61
N SER A 179 -16.70 6.11 2.86
CA SER A 179 -16.40 7.38 3.54
C SER A 179 -14.90 7.60 3.75
N LEU A 180 -14.17 6.53 4.07
CA LEU A 180 -12.71 6.60 4.17
C LEU A 180 -12.08 6.81 2.79
N LEU A 181 -12.52 6.08 1.75
CA LEU A 181 -12.05 6.26 0.37
C LEU A 181 -12.24 7.71 -0.11
N GLU A 182 -13.39 8.34 0.20
CA GLU A 182 -13.68 9.73 -0.14
C GLU A 182 -12.71 10.74 0.48
N ASN A 183 -12.18 10.43 1.67
CA ASN A 183 -11.15 11.24 2.32
C ASN A 183 -9.77 10.95 1.74
N LEU A 184 -9.42 9.67 1.55
CA LEU A 184 -8.10 9.28 1.08
C LEU A 184 -7.81 9.67 -0.38
N GLN A 185 -8.84 9.74 -1.23
CA GLN A 185 -8.67 10.17 -2.61
C GLN A 185 -8.33 11.66 -2.77
N LYS A 186 -8.36 12.44 -1.68
CA LYS A 186 -7.92 13.85 -1.62
C LYS A 186 -6.44 13.98 -1.22
N ALA A 187 -5.80 12.88 -0.82
CA ALA A 187 -4.39 12.87 -0.44
C ALA A 187 -3.49 13.12 -1.66
N SER A 188 -2.29 13.63 -1.41
CA SER A 188 -1.25 13.64 -2.44
C SER A 188 -0.70 12.23 -2.66
N SER A 189 -0.54 11.46 -1.58
CA SER A 189 0.01 10.10 -1.64
C SER A 189 -0.74 9.16 -0.70
N LEU A 190 -1.05 7.96 -1.18
CA LEU A 190 -1.61 6.88 -0.38
C LEU A 190 -0.82 5.60 -0.62
N LYS A 191 -0.50 4.89 0.46
CA LYS A 191 0.01 3.52 0.40
C LYS A 191 -0.86 2.59 1.21
N LEU A 192 -1.34 1.52 0.57
CA LEU A 192 -1.99 0.40 1.22
C LEU A 192 -1.02 -0.79 1.19
N LEU A 193 -0.54 -1.20 2.36
CA LEU A 193 0.35 -2.33 2.51
C LEU A 193 -0.36 -3.46 3.26
N SER A 194 -0.57 -4.58 2.60
CA SER A 194 -1.04 -5.79 3.27
C SER A 194 0.12 -6.75 3.50
N TYR A 195 0.18 -7.31 4.71
CA TYR A 195 1.05 -8.45 5.03
C TYR A 195 0.50 -9.79 4.49
N GLY A 196 -0.61 -9.75 3.74
CA GLY A 196 -1.25 -10.86 3.06
C GLY A 196 -1.85 -10.41 1.73
N SER A 197 -3.15 -10.09 1.72
CA SER A 197 -3.88 -9.66 0.53
C SER A 197 -4.60 -8.32 0.66
N ILE A 198 -4.75 -7.66 -0.49
CA ILE A 198 -5.71 -6.58 -0.70
C ILE A 198 -6.93 -7.16 -1.43
N ASP A 199 -8.10 -7.09 -0.80
CA ASP A 199 -9.35 -7.62 -1.31
C ASP A 199 -10.24 -6.48 -1.77
N VAL A 200 -10.69 -6.51 -3.01
CA VAL A 200 -11.54 -5.48 -3.62
C VAL A 200 -12.95 -6.06 -3.79
N TYR A 201 -13.92 -5.45 -3.11
CA TYR A 201 -15.32 -5.89 -3.12
C TYR A 201 -16.19 -4.98 -3.97
N GLY A 202 -16.94 -5.58 -4.89
CA GLY A 202 -17.90 -4.88 -5.74
C GLY A 202 -17.30 -4.24 -6.99
N THR A 203 -17.93 -3.17 -7.45
CA THR A 203 -17.64 -2.49 -8.72
C THR A 203 -17.54 -0.98 -8.52
N GLY A 204 -17.05 -0.25 -9.52
CA GLY A 204 -16.90 1.21 -9.45
C GLY A 204 -15.44 1.63 -9.36
N THR A 205 -15.19 2.89 -8.99
CA THR A 205 -13.86 3.50 -9.05
C THR A 205 -13.40 3.99 -7.69
N PHE A 206 -12.17 3.66 -7.34
CA PHE A 206 -11.41 4.32 -6.28
C PHE A 206 -10.30 5.18 -6.90
N GLY A 207 -10.27 6.47 -6.51
CA GLY A 207 -9.26 7.42 -6.94
C GLY A 207 -9.49 8.01 -8.34
N SER A 208 -8.51 8.79 -8.80
CA SER A 208 -8.52 9.49 -10.09
C SER A 208 -7.10 9.84 -10.49
N THR A 209 -6.80 9.85 -11.80
CA THR A 209 -5.49 10.23 -12.34
C THR A 209 -5.08 11.69 -12.09
N THR A 210 -6.02 12.53 -11.64
CA THR A 210 -5.77 13.93 -11.28
C THR A 210 -6.03 14.24 -9.80
N GLY A 211 -6.79 13.37 -9.10
CA GLY A 211 -7.16 13.58 -7.70
C GLY A 211 -6.16 13.01 -6.70
N LEU A 212 -5.60 11.83 -7.01
CA LEU A 212 -4.63 11.14 -6.16
C LEU A 212 -3.30 11.05 -6.92
N ALA A 213 -2.28 11.83 -6.50
CA ALA A 213 -1.05 11.93 -7.29
C ALA A 213 -0.24 10.62 -7.28
N SER A 214 -0.21 9.91 -6.15
CA SER A 214 0.44 8.60 -6.04
C SER A 214 -0.38 7.61 -5.22
N LEU A 215 -0.49 6.38 -5.70
CA LEU A 215 -1.08 5.25 -5.01
C LEU A 215 -0.13 4.04 -5.06
N GLY A 216 0.26 3.53 -3.89
CA GLY A 216 0.96 2.26 -3.76
C GLY A 216 0.05 1.17 -3.24
N LEU A 217 -0.03 0.05 -3.95
CA LEU A 217 -0.64 -1.20 -3.48
C LEU A 217 0.46 -2.23 -3.27
N SER A 218 0.72 -2.58 -2.02
CA SER A 218 1.76 -3.54 -1.64
C SER A 218 1.12 -4.78 -1.01
N ALA A 219 1.08 -5.91 -1.70
CA ALA A 219 0.53 -7.16 -1.18
C ALA A 219 1.02 -8.38 -1.97
N GLY A 220 0.93 -9.57 -1.38
CA GLY A 220 1.20 -10.82 -2.11
C GLY A 220 0.10 -11.13 -3.13
N GLN A 221 -1.13 -10.69 -2.84
CA GLN A 221 -2.29 -10.87 -3.70
C GLN A 221 -3.20 -9.63 -3.71
N ILE A 222 -3.73 -9.28 -4.89
CA ILE A 222 -4.93 -8.44 -5.06
C ILE A 222 -6.06 -9.34 -5.52
N ARG A 223 -7.20 -9.35 -4.82
CA ARG A 223 -8.29 -10.31 -5.04
C ARG A 223 -9.61 -9.60 -5.28
N GLY A 224 -10.34 -10.01 -6.32
CA GLY A 224 -11.69 -9.51 -6.61
C GLY A 224 -12.78 -10.37 -5.98
N PHE A 225 -13.78 -9.71 -5.39
CA PHE A 225 -14.97 -10.33 -4.82
C PHE A 225 -16.24 -9.60 -5.26
N ASN A 226 -17.32 -10.35 -5.47
CA ASN A 226 -18.67 -9.82 -5.72
C ASN A 226 -18.74 -8.81 -6.89
N THR A 227 -17.93 -9.00 -7.93
CA THR A 227 -17.92 -8.15 -9.13
C THR A 227 -19.12 -8.39 -10.03
N SER A 228 -19.72 -9.59 -9.97
CA SER A 228 -20.88 -10.00 -10.79
C SER A 228 -20.69 -9.74 -12.29
N GLY A 229 -19.46 -9.96 -12.79
CA GLY A 229 -19.08 -9.66 -14.18
C GLY A 229 -18.80 -8.19 -14.49
N GLY A 230 -18.99 -7.27 -13.53
CA GLY A 230 -18.70 -5.85 -13.67
C GLY A 230 -17.22 -5.50 -13.50
N THR A 231 -16.94 -4.19 -13.40
CA THR A 231 -15.57 -3.65 -13.33
C THR A 231 -15.30 -2.95 -12.00
N ALA A 232 -14.22 -3.37 -11.33
CA ALA A 232 -13.57 -2.60 -10.29
C ALA A 232 -12.45 -1.75 -10.91
N ARG A 233 -12.31 -0.50 -10.48
CA ARG A 233 -11.33 0.44 -11.04
C ARG A 233 -10.54 1.10 -9.94
N ILE A 234 -9.23 1.11 -10.08
CA ILE A 234 -8.28 1.80 -9.21
C ILE A 234 -7.53 2.83 -10.05
N SER A 235 -7.47 4.09 -9.61
CA SER A 235 -6.88 5.17 -10.39
C SER A 235 -6.06 6.16 -9.56
N ALA A 236 -4.90 6.58 -10.11
CA ALA A 236 -4.00 7.56 -9.52
C ALA A 236 -3.09 8.18 -10.60
N GLY A 237 -2.39 9.27 -10.32
CA GLY A 237 -1.39 9.84 -11.23
C GLY A 237 -0.26 8.85 -11.50
N THR A 238 0.36 8.35 -10.42
CA THR A 238 1.28 7.20 -10.44
C THR A 238 0.67 6.07 -9.62
N LEU A 239 0.64 4.87 -10.19
CA LEU A 239 0.19 3.68 -9.50
C LEU A 239 1.35 2.69 -9.40
N ARG A 240 1.67 2.28 -8.18
CA ARG A 240 2.71 1.29 -7.90
C ARG A 240 2.08 -0.01 -7.39
N LEU A 241 2.46 -1.13 -8.02
CA LEU A 241 2.09 -2.48 -7.61
C LEU A 241 3.35 -3.21 -7.16
N GLU A 242 3.40 -3.65 -5.90
CA GLU A 242 4.58 -4.28 -5.31
C GLU A 242 4.19 -5.28 -4.20
N ASN A 243 5.18 -5.94 -3.61
CA ASN A 243 4.98 -6.81 -2.46
C ASN A 243 6.14 -6.66 -1.45
N LEU A 244 6.25 -5.48 -0.83
CA LEU A 244 7.37 -5.17 0.07
C LEU A 244 7.44 -6.07 1.31
N ALA A 245 6.28 -6.53 1.78
CA ALA A 245 6.20 -7.47 2.90
C ALA A 245 6.68 -8.89 2.52
N SER A 246 6.96 -9.15 1.24
CA SER A 246 7.22 -10.49 0.72
C SER A 246 6.12 -11.49 1.11
N ALA A 247 4.87 -11.01 1.15
CA ALA A 247 3.71 -11.82 1.48
C ALA A 247 3.52 -12.92 0.43
N ALA A 248 2.91 -14.04 0.82
CA ALA A 248 2.71 -15.16 -0.07
C ALA A 248 1.93 -14.74 -1.34
N SER A 249 2.50 -15.06 -2.50
CA SER A 249 1.90 -14.78 -3.80
C SER A 249 1.60 -16.09 -4.52
N SER A 250 0.36 -16.24 -4.98
CA SER A 250 -0.07 -17.40 -5.76
C SER A 250 -1.26 -17.05 -6.66
N VAL A 251 -1.29 -17.68 -7.83
CA VAL A 251 -2.40 -17.56 -8.78
C VAL A 251 -3.48 -18.57 -8.41
N SER A 252 -4.73 -18.13 -8.35
CA SER A 252 -5.89 -18.97 -8.08
C SER A 252 -6.23 -19.86 -9.28
N THR A 253 -6.69 -21.07 -9.02
CA THR A 253 -7.20 -22.02 -10.04
C THR A 253 -8.73 -22.03 -10.11
N GLY A 254 -9.41 -21.21 -9.30
CA GLY A 254 -10.87 -21.13 -9.29
C GLY A 254 -11.45 -20.41 -10.51
N ALA A 255 -12.77 -20.28 -10.56
CA ALA A 255 -13.42 -19.42 -11.55
C ALA A 255 -13.06 -17.94 -11.29
N ALA A 256 -12.86 -17.19 -12.37
CA ALA A 256 -12.63 -15.75 -12.34
C ALA A 256 -13.83 -15.03 -12.97
N SER A 257 -14.18 -13.83 -12.48
CA SER A 257 -15.34 -13.08 -12.99
C SER A 257 -15.08 -11.57 -13.00
N GLY A 258 -15.58 -10.91 -14.05
CA GLY A 258 -15.49 -9.46 -14.18
C GLY A 258 -14.07 -8.96 -14.40
N ASN A 259 -13.88 -7.66 -14.21
CA ASN A 259 -12.66 -6.97 -14.60
C ASN A 259 -12.10 -6.13 -13.45
N ILE A 260 -10.77 -6.01 -13.41
CA ILE A 260 -10.11 -4.95 -12.68
C ILE A 260 -9.31 -4.08 -13.64
N GLU A 261 -9.48 -2.77 -13.49
CA GLU A 261 -8.73 -1.79 -14.26
C GLU A 261 -7.88 -0.93 -13.34
N PHE A 262 -6.61 -0.83 -13.68
CA PHE A 262 -5.63 0.03 -13.05
C PHE A 262 -5.31 1.17 -14.02
N LEU A 263 -5.86 2.36 -13.76
CA LEU A 263 -5.70 3.53 -14.65
C LEU A 263 -4.78 4.54 -14.01
N ALA A 264 -3.64 4.78 -14.64
CA ALA A 264 -2.71 5.80 -14.18
C ALA A 264 -2.11 6.61 -15.32
N ASN A 265 -1.38 7.67 -14.97
CA ASN A 265 -0.47 8.26 -15.94
C ASN A 265 0.74 7.33 -16.07
N ARG A 266 1.33 6.93 -14.95
CA ARG A 266 2.45 5.98 -14.89
C ARG A 266 2.10 4.77 -14.03
N VAL A 267 2.42 3.57 -14.51
CA VAL A 267 2.33 2.34 -13.70
C VAL A 267 3.74 1.83 -13.41
N GLU A 268 4.00 1.51 -12.15
CA GLU A 268 5.26 0.96 -11.67
C GLU A 268 5.03 -0.44 -11.12
N LEU A 269 5.77 -1.42 -11.64
CA LEU A 269 5.81 -2.78 -11.11
C LEU A 269 7.04 -2.91 -10.22
N GLY A 270 6.85 -2.76 -8.92
CA GLY A 270 7.90 -2.77 -7.89
C GLY A 270 8.31 -4.18 -7.48
N GLU A 271 9.08 -4.26 -6.38
CA GLU A 271 9.75 -5.49 -5.94
C GLU A 271 8.79 -6.62 -5.54
N ASN A 272 9.34 -7.84 -5.60
CA ASN A 272 8.71 -9.11 -5.22
C ASN A 272 7.54 -9.52 -6.12
N GLN A 273 6.99 -10.70 -5.82
CA GLN A 273 5.89 -11.31 -6.59
C GLN A 273 4.54 -10.80 -6.10
N ILE A 274 3.67 -10.39 -7.02
CA ILE A 274 2.26 -10.05 -6.77
C ILE A 274 1.37 -10.87 -7.70
N ALA A 275 0.24 -11.35 -7.17
CA ALA A 275 -0.78 -12.05 -7.94
C ALA A 275 -2.09 -11.27 -7.97
N VAL A 276 -2.75 -11.20 -9.12
CA VAL A 276 -4.09 -10.63 -9.26
C VAL A 276 -5.07 -11.76 -9.56
N ASN A 277 -6.02 -11.96 -8.65
CA ASN A 277 -6.97 -13.06 -8.63
C ASN A 277 -8.42 -12.57 -8.59
N GLY A 278 -9.35 -13.43 -8.98
CA GLY A 278 -10.80 -13.18 -8.96
C GLY A 278 -11.34 -12.49 -10.22
N TYR A 279 -10.48 -12.08 -11.16
CA TYR A 279 -10.87 -11.32 -12.36
C TYR A 279 -10.61 -12.09 -13.64
N SER A 280 -11.60 -12.11 -14.54
CA SER A 280 -11.46 -12.69 -15.89
C SER A 280 -10.52 -11.85 -16.75
N SER A 281 -10.48 -10.54 -16.55
CA SER A 281 -9.59 -9.62 -17.26
C SER A 281 -8.99 -8.57 -16.33
N VAL A 282 -7.70 -8.29 -16.55
CA VAL A 282 -6.94 -7.23 -15.88
C VAL A 282 -6.46 -6.24 -16.93
N LEU A 283 -6.77 -4.96 -16.74
CA LEU A 283 -6.26 -3.87 -17.57
C LEU A 283 -5.25 -3.03 -16.78
N LEU A 284 -4.04 -2.88 -17.31
CA LEU A 284 -3.08 -1.84 -16.92
C LEU A 284 -3.10 -0.73 -17.98
N ASP A 285 -3.69 0.42 -17.70
CA ASP A 285 -3.76 1.55 -18.64
C ASP A 285 -2.94 2.73 -18.13
N ALA A 286 -1.79 2.97 -18.77
CA ALA A 286 -0.81 3.99 -18.38
C ALA A 286 -0.52 4.93 -19.55
N SER A 287 -0.96 6.19 -19.47
CA SER A 287 -0.80 7.16 -20.56
C SER A 287 0.65 7.60 -20.81
N ASN A 288 1.54 7.46 -19.83
CA ASN A 288 2.94 7.89 -19.87
C ASN A 288 3.95 6.73 -19.94
N GLY A 289 3.52 5.49 -19.68
CA GLY A 289 4.40 4.33 -19.68
C GLY A 289 4.17 3.37 -18.51
N ILE A 290 4.56 2.10 -18.70
CA ILE A 290 4.71 1.10 -17.65
C ILE A 290 6.19 0.85 -17.44
N ILE A 291 6.65 0.78 -16.19
CA ILE A 291 8.04 0.47 -15.87
C ILE A 291 8.15 -0.62 -14.80
N GLY A 292 9.03 -1.60 -15.03
CA GLY A 292 9.40 -2.61 -14.05
C GLY A 292 10.64 -2.20 -13.25
N GLU A 293 10.61 -2.40 -11.94
CA GLU A 293 11.68 -2.05 -11.00
C GLU A 293 12.07 -3.24 -10.13
N GLY A 294 13.34 -3.29 -9.72
CA GLY A 294 13.89 -4.35 -8.87
C GLY A 294 13.67 -5.75 -9.44
N THR A 295 13.60 -6.74 -8.55
CA THR A 295 13.35 -8.15 -8.91
C THR A 295 11.95 -8.58 -8.46
N GLY A 296 11.23 -9.32 -9.30
CA GLY A 296 9.91 -9.86 -8.95
C GLY A 296 9.02 -10.09 -10.16
N GLY A 297 7.71 -10.07 -9.95
CA GLY A 297 6.79 -10.31 -11.06
C GLY A 297 5.32 -10.07 -10.75
N LEU A 298 4.53 -10.08 -11.81
CA LEU A 298 3.09 -9.89 -11.81
C LEU A 298 2.45 -11.14 -12.41
N SER A 299 1.63 -11.84 -11.63
CA SER A 299 0.92 -13.04 -12.07
C SER A 299 -0.59 -12.82 -12.10
N ILE A 300 -1.26 -13.19 -13.18
CA ILE A 300 -2.68 -12.89 -13.42
C ILE A 300 -3.47 -14.19 -13.63
N GLN A 301 -4.59 -14.37 -12.94
CA GLN A 301 -5.50 -15.51 -13.14
C GLN A 301 -6.33 -15.42 -14.44
N GLY A 302 -6.60 -14.21 -14.91
CA GLY A 302 -7.35 -13.96 -16.13
C GLY A 302 -6.47 -13.63 -17.33
N ASP A 303 -7.06 -12.92 -18.27
CA ASP A 303 -6.34 -12.21 -19.32
C ASP A 303 -5.66 -10.95 -18.76
N LEU A 304 -4.52 -10.58 -19.34
CA LEU A 304 -3.86 -9.30 -19.09
C LEU A 304 -3.83 -8.46 -20.36
N ILE A 305 -4.39 -7.25 -20.27
CA ILE A 305 -4.23 -6.21 -21.27
C ILE A 305 -3.38 -5.09 -20.66
N THR A 306 -2.34 -4.69 -21.35
CA THR A 306 -1.63 -3.45 -21.03
C THR A 306 -1.83 -2.45 -22.16
N ARG A 307 -2.13 -1.19 -21.82
CA ARG A 307 -2.26 -0.08 -22.77
C ARG A 307 -1.30 1.01 -22.36
N SER A 308 -0.24 1.18 -23.15
CA SER A 308 0.81 2.12 -22.82
C SER A 308 1.61 2.53 -24.05
N PRO A 309 2.18 3.75 -24.11
CA PRO A 309 3.07 4.11 -25.21
C PRO A 309 4.41 3.34 -25.16
N VAL A 310 4.79 2.80 -23.99
CA VAL A 310 6.01 2.02 -23.81
C VAL A 310 5.94 1.15 -22.56
N VAL A 311 6.52 -0.04 -22.62
CA VAL A 311 6.87 -0.87 -21.46
C VAL A 311 8.39 -0.86 -21.29
N ALA A 312 8.89 -0.47 -20.13
CA ALA A 312 10.33 -0.32 -19.87
C ALA A 312 10.77 -1.05 -18.59
N GLY A 313 12.08 -1.21 -18.43
CA GLY A 313 12.69 -1.69 -17.19
C GLY A 313 13.66 -0.65 -16.63
N ALA A 314 13.66 -0.46 -15.31
CA ALA A 314 14.69 0.31 -14.61
C ALA A 314 16.05 -0.42 -14.67
N ALA A 315 17.13 0.27 -14.30
CA ALA A 315 18.48 -0.31 -14.39
C ALA A 315 18.58 -1.59 -13.55
N GLY A 316 19.06 -2.69 -14.16
CA GLY A 316 19.19 -3.99 -13.51
C GLY A 316 17.88 -4.66 -13.08
N ALA A 317 16.71 -4.14 -13.47
CA ALA A 317 15.43 -4.75 -13.11
C ALA A 317 15.30 -6.15 -13.71
N ASN A 318 14.78 -7.12 -12.95
CA ASN A 318 14.55 -8.49 -13.41
C ASN A 318 13.11 -8.91 -13.13
N ARG A 319 12.29 -8.94 -14.17
CA ARG A 319 10.83 -9.01 -14.06
C ARG A 319 10.22 -10.17 -14.81
N THR A 320 9.17 -10.75 -14.23
CA THR A 320 8.26 -11.67 -14.92
C THR A 320 6.84 -11.11 -14.97
N ILE A 321 6.15 -11.29 -16.09
CA ILE A 321 4.71 -11.05 -16.21
C ILE A 321 4.09 -12.35 -16.72
N THR A 322 3.15 -12.91 -15.95
CA THR A 322 2.47 -14.15 -16.31
C THR A 322 0.96 -13.98 -16.26
N ALA A 323 0.27 -14.61 -17.19
CA ALA A 323 -1.18 -14.73 -17.17
C ALA A 323 -1.54 -16.17 -17.52
N THR A 324 -2.53 -16.74 -16.84
CA THR A 324 -3.09 -18.04 -17.25
C THR A 324 -3.96 -17.90 -18.50
N GLY A 325 -4.49 -16.70 -18.75
CA GLY A 325 -5.12 -16.31 -20.01
C GLY A 325 -4.13 -15.70 -21.01
N SER A 326 -4.68 -14.95 -21.96
CA SER A 326 -3.92 -14.19 -22.97
C SER A 326 -3.21 -12.98 -22.36
N ILE A 327 -2.10 -12.56 -22.98
CA ILE A 327 -1.45 -11.28 -22.72
C ILE A 327 -1.44 -10.44 -23.98
N ALA A 328 -1.96 -9.22 -23.90
CA ALA A 328 -1.87 -8.22 -24.96
C ALA A 328 -1.13 -6.97 -24.46
N LEU A 329 -0.01 -6.63 -25.09
CA LEU A 329 0.69 -5.37 -24.89
C LEU A 329 0.30 -4.42 -26.02
N GLN A 330 -0.50 -3.39 -25.75
CA GLN A 330 -1.10 -2.52 -26.75
C GLN A 330 -0.62 -1.08 -26.62
N ALA A 331 -0.62 -0.35 -27.73
CA ALA A 331 -0.45 1.09 -27.71
C ALA A 331 -1.51 1.75 -26.80
N SER A 332 -1.15 2.89 -26.18
CA SER A 332 -2.09 3.58 -25.30
C SER A 332 -3.30 4.11 -26.07
N GLY A 333 -4.48 3.95 -25.47
CA GLY A 333 -5.71 4.61 -25.93
C GLY A 333 -5.91 6.01 -25.37
N ARG A 334 -5.03 6.46 -24.46
CA ARG A 334 -5.13 7.74 -23.75
C ARG A 334 -4.01 8.68 -24.19
N ALA A 335 -4.33 9.95 -24.34
CA ALA A 335 -3.33 10.97 -24.67
C ALA A 335 -2.29 11.06 -23.54
N GLY A 336 -1.02 10.98 -23.92
CA GLY A 336 0.13 11.08 -23.03
C GLY A 336 1.42 11.04 -23.85
N THR A 337 2.52 11.45 -23.25
CA THR A 337 3.85 11.32 -23.86
C THR A 337 4.62 10.26 -23.08
N ALA A 338 5.34 9.39 -23.80
CA ALA A 338 6.21 8.42 -23.15
C ALA A 338 7.25 9.17 -22.31
N VAL A 339 7.17 9.07 -20.98
CA VAL A 339 8.12 9.72 -20.05
C VAL A 339 8.80 8.73 -19.11
N VAL A 340 8.54 7.42 -19.22
CA VAL A 340 9.31 6.43 -18.47
C VAL A 340 10.70 6.25 -19.09
N LYS A 341 11.75 6.58 -18.34
CA LYS A 341 13.14 6.40 -18.76
C LYS A 341 13.60 4.98 -18.42
N SER A 342 13.88 4.18 -19.46
CA SER A 342 14.50 2.86 -19.32
C SER A 342 15.92 2.95 -18.75
N GLY A 343 16.30 1.98 -17.92
CA GLY A 343 17.68 1.79 -17.47
C GLY A 343 18.39 0.63 -18.19
N LEU A 344 19.72 0.59 -18.03
CA LEU A 344 20.57 -0.44 -18.64
C LEU A 344 20.43 -1.80 -17.93
N GLY A 345 20.52 -2.89 -18.68
CA GLY A 345 20.65 -4.24 -18.12
C GLY A 345 19.38 -4.82 -17.51
N SER A 346 18.20 -4.38 -17.95
CA SER A 346 16.92 -4.91 -17.47
C SER A 346 16.50 -6.18 -18.21
N SER A 347 15.90 -7.13 -17.50
CA SER A 347 15.30 -8.34 -18.07
C SER A 347 13.79 -8.38 -17.84
N LEU A 348 13.06 -8.78 -18.88
CA LEU A 348 11.61 -9.03 -18.83
C LEU A 348 11.28 -10.36 -19.49
N ALA A 349 10.59 -11.23 -18.76
CA ALA A 349 9.96 -12.42 -19.31
C ALA A 349 8.44 -12.31 -19.23
N VAL A 350 7.75 -12.56 -20.33
CA VAL A 350 6.29 -12.49 -20.44
C VAL A 350 5.76 -13.86 -20.88
N THR A 351 4.77 -14.40 -20.18
CA THR A 351 4.18 -15.71 -20.49
C THR A 351 2.67 -15.69 -20.37
N GLY A 352 1.98 -16.06 -21.44
CA GLY A 352 0.51 -16.17 -21.50
C GLY A 352 0.07 -17.39 -22.31
N ALA A 353 -1.23 -17.67 -22.34
CA ALA A 353 -1.82 -18.66 -23.25
C ALA A 353 -1.53 -18.29 -24.72
N THR A 354 -1.76 -17.01 -25.02
CA THR A 354 -1.28 -16.29 -26.21
C THR A 354 -0.57 -15.02 -25.76
N VAL A 355 0.34 -14.52 -26.58
CA VAL A 355 1.02 -13.25 -26.31
C VAL A 355 0.98 -12.39 -27.56
N ASN A 356 0.45 -11.18 -27.47
CA ASN A 356 0.42 -10.24 -28.57
C ASN A 356 1.13 -8.94 -28.18
N VAL A 357 2.07 -8.46 -29.00
CA VAL A 357 2.91 -7.29 -28.69
C VAL A 357 2.77 -6.23 -29.77
N ASN A 358 2.00 -5.19 -29.45
CA ASN A 358 1.67 -4.05 -30.28
C ASN A 358 2.03 -2.71 -29.60
N THR A 359 3.08 -2.71 -28.77
CA THR A 359 3.64 -1.50 -28.16
C THR A 359 5.16 -1.67 -27.99
N PRO A 360 5.96 -0.58 -28.02
CA PRO A 360 7.39 -0.66 -27.77
C PRO A 360 7.72 -1.26 -26.39
N VAL A 361 8.69 -2.17 -26.36
CA VAL A 361 9.32 -2.65 -25.12
C VAL A 361 10.80 -2.29 -25.12
N VAL A 362 11.24 -1.51 -24.14
CA VAL A 362 12.57 -0.85 -24.14
C VAL A 362 13.41 -1.31 -22.94
N LEU A 363 14.40 -2.15 -23.22
CA LEU A 363 15.31 -2.75 -22.22
C LEU A 363 16.78 -2.67 -22.71
N PRO A 364 17.41 -1.49 -22.71
CA PRO A 364 18.74 -1.30 -23.28
C PRO A 364 19.80 -2.18 -22.58
N SER A 365 20.66 -2.85 -23.35
CA SER A 365 21.65 -3.82 -22.85
C SER A 365 21.04 -4.93 -21.96
N GLY A 366 19.75 -5.20 -22.14
CA GLY A 366 18.95 -6.13 -21.36
C GLY A 366 18.50 -7.34 -22.17
N SER A 367 17.52 -8.08 -21.64
CA SER A 367 16.95 -9.25 -22.32
C SER A 367 15.42 -9.25 -22.27
N ILE A 368 14.79 -9.66 -23.36
CA ILE A 368 13.35 -9.87 -23.42
C ILE A 368 13.02 -11.29 -23.85
N ARG A 369 12.02 -11.90 -23.22
CA ARG A 369 11.48 -13.20 -23.60
C ARG A 369 9.96 -13.17 -23.61
N PHE A 370 9.37 -13.58 -24.73
CA PHE A 370 7.95 -13.85 -24.83
C PHE A 370 7.72 -15.36 -24.99
N SER A 371 6.68 -15.89 -24.36
CA SER A 371 6.34 -17.31 -24.45
C SER A 371 4.82 -17.47 -24.43
N ALA A 372 4.29 -18.13 -25.45
CA ALA A 372 2.90 -18.57 -25.49
C ALA A 372 2.82 -20.05 -25.09
N THR A 373 1.88 -20.43 -24.22
CA THR A 373 1.79 -21.81 -23.71
C THR A 373 0.87 -22.71 -24.52
N SER A 374 -0.11 -22.14 -25.23
CA SER A 374 -1.10 -22.93 -25.98
C SER A 374 -1.49 -22.34 -27.34
N GLY A 375 -1.25 -21.06 -27.59
CA GLY A 375 -1.58 -20.41 -28.87
C GLY A 375 -0.45 -19.53 -29.39
N ASP A 376 -0.80 -18.50 -30.14
CA ASP A 376 0.15 -17.71 -30.93
C ASP A 376 0.98 -16.71 -30.10
N LEU A 377 2.14 -16.37 -30.68
CA LEU A 377 3.01 -15.25 -30.33
C LEU A 377 3.06 -14.25 -31.50
#